data_AF-A0A929PIT0-F1
#
_entry.id   AF-A0A929PIT0-F1
#
_cell.length_a   1.000
_cell.length_b   1.000
_cell.length_c   1.000
_cell.angle_alpha   90.00
_cell.angle_beta   90.00
_cell.angle_gamma   90.00
#
_symmetry.space_group_name_H-M   'P 1'
#
loop_
_entity.id
_entity.type
_entity.pdbx_description
1 polymer ?
#
loop_
_entity_poly.entity_id
_entity_poly.type
_entity_poly.pdbx_seq_one_letter_code
_entity_poly.pdbx_strand_id
1 'polypeptide(L)'
;LCLAKRSEIGRFEHVFCTNRLITHHSVSLKEVNYIIPLYLYPDEPKGRMLDKEISKPERTQNFTPKFLQAIKEALGTEPTPEETFYYIYAVLYSPTYRKRYEDFLKIDFPRVPIPKDYVKFKNLSELGKELVELHLLKHPSLSETEIGFPVSGSNTVEKV
;
A
#
# COMPACT_ATOMS: atom_id res chain seq x y z
N LEU A 1 1.82 3.43 1.07
CA LEU A 1 0.93 3.04 2.18
C LEU A 1 0.45 4.30 2.88
N CYS A 2 -0.80 4.35 3.30
CA CYS A 2 -1.37 5.46 4.05
C CYS A 2 -2.07 4.92 5.30
N LEU A 3 -1.74 5.47 6.47
CA LEU A 3 -2.33 5.07 7.76
C LEU A 3 -2.20 6.18 8.80
N ALA A 4 -3.00 6.10 9.87
CA ALA A 4 -2.84 6.98 11.02
C ALA A 4 -1.76 6.44 11.97
N LYS A 5 -0.99 7.35 12.59
CA LYS A 5 0.03 6.99 13.60
C LYS A 5 -0.61 6.43 14.87
N ARG A 6 -1.75 6.99 15.26
CA ARG A 6 -2.45 6.65 16.50
C ARG A 6 -3.94 6.66 16.21
N SER A 7 -4.69 5.86 16.96
CA SER A 7 -6.15 5.88 16.89
C SER A 7 -6.71 6.50 18.16
N GLU A 8 -7.35 7.66 18.04
CA GLU A 8 -7.88 8.39 19.19
C GLU A 8 -9.27 7.94 19.61
N ILE A 9 -10.03 7.39 18.66
CA ILE A 9 -11.40 6.91 18.90
C ILE A 9 -11.51 5.51 18.30
N GLY A 10 -12.06 4.59 19.07
CA GLY A 10 -12.34 3.23 18.59
C GLY A 10 -11.07 2.40 18.47
N ARG A 11 -10.98 1.61 17.41
CA ARG A 11 -9.90 0.66 17.14
C ARG A 11 -9.17 1.04 15.85
N PHE A 12 -8.00 0.45 15.64
CA PHE A 12 -7.24 0.64 14.41
C PHE A 12 -7.96 0.01 13.20
N GLU A 13 -8.56 0.85 12.36
CA GLU A 13 -9.33 0.40 11.19
C GLU A 13 -8.72 0.84 9.86
N HIS A 14 -8.12 2.03 9.83
CA HIS A 14 -7.86 2.74 8.59
C HIS A 14 -6.42 2.56 8.09
N VAL A 15 -6.26 1.73 7.06
CA VAL A 15 -5.01 1.53 6.32
C VAL A 15 -5.33 1.43 4.83
N PHE A 16 -4.73 2.25 3.98
CA PHE A 16 -5.03 2.24 2.54
C PHE A 16 -3.79 2.34 1.67
N CYS A 17 -3.84 1.79 0.46
CA CYS A 17 -2.79 1.96 -0.54
C CYS A 17 -3.30 2.85 -1.67
N THR A 18 -2.46 3.77 -2.14
CA THR A 18 -2.79 4.67 -3.25
C THR A 18 -1.65 4.70 -4.25
N ASN A 19 -1.99 4.82 -5.52
CA ASN A 19 -1.04 5.11 -6.61
C ASN A 19 -1.14 6.57 -7.08
N ARG A 20 -1.87 7.42 -6.35
CA ARG A 20 -2.05 8.85 -6.60
C ARG A 20 -1.66 9.66 -5.37
N LEU A 21 -1.37 10.94 -5.59
CA LEU A 21 -1.19 11.89 -4.49
C LEU A 21 -2.50 12.01 -3.70
N ILE A 22 -2.37 12.14 -2.39
CA ILE A 22 -3.50 12.24 -1.46
C ILE A 22 -3.28 13.39 -0.49
N THR A 23 -4.37 13.89 0.10
CA THR A 23 -4.33 14.97 1.08
C THR A 23 -4.19 14.41 2.51
N HIS A 24 -3.95 15.31 3.46
CA HIS A 24 -3.60 15.00 4.85
C HIS A 24 -4.73 14.38 5.70
N HIS A 25 -5.98 14.35 5.19
CA HIS A 25 -7.18 13.80 5.87
C HIS A 25 -8.00 12.88 4.95
N SER A 26 -7.32 12.04 4.19
CA SER A 26 -7.92 11.09 3.25
C SER A 26 -8.39 9.78 3.89
N VAL A 27 -7.94 9.48 5.12
CA VAL A 27 -8.10 8.15 5.74
C VAL A 27 -8.89 8.19 7.04
N SER A 28 -8.87 9.31 7.77
CA SER A 28 -9.66 9.54 8.98
C SER A 28 -10.03 11.02 9.08
N LEU A 29 -11.25 11.30 9.53
CA LEU A 29 -11.72 12.67 9.75
C LEU A 29 -11.10 13.30 11.00
N LYS A 30 -10.67 12.47 11.96
CA LYS A 30 -10.10 12.93 13.23
C LYS A 30 -8.58 12.82 13.27
N GLU A 31 -8.01 11.87 12.55
CA GLU A 31 -6.58 11.60 12.59
C GLU A 31 -5.86 12.15 11.35
N VAL A 32 -4.58 12.45 11.55
CA VAL A 32 -3.67 12.78 10.47
C VAL A 32 -3.19 11.49 9.80
N ASN A 33 -3.31 11.41 8.48
CA ASN A 33 -2.77 10.28 7.75
C ASN A 33 -1.31 10.50 7.33
N TYR A 34 -0.48 9.49 7.56
CA TYR A 34 0.91 9.45 7.17
C TYR A 34 1.07 8.68 5.88
N ILE A 35 1.79 9.27 4.94
CA ILE A 35 2.16 8.63 3.68
C ILE A 35 3.52 7.98 3.86
N ILE A 36 3.56 6.67 3.66
CA ILE A 36 4.79 5.86 3.69
C ILE A 36 4.99 5.36 2.24
N PRO A 37 5.76 6.10 1.42
CA PRO A 37 5.97 5.74 0.03
C PRO A 37 6.86 4.50 -0.08
N LEU A 38 6.61 3.66 -1.08
CA LEU A 38 7.46 2.48 -1.36
C LEU A 38 8.77 2.87 -2.04
N TYR A 39 8.73 3.94 -2.85
CA TYR A 39 9.89 4.46 -3.58
C TYR A 39 10.10 5.94 -3.29
N LEU A 40 11.37 6.33 -3.27
CA LEU A 40 11.82 7.71 -3.25
C LEU A 40 12.35 8.10 -4.63
N TYR A 41 12.14 9.36 -4.98
CA TYR A 41 12.63 9.96 -6.21
C TYR A 41 13.75 10.95 -5.86
N PRO A 42 14.80 11.07 -6.68
CA PRO A 42 15.86 12.05 -6.47
C PRO A 42 15.32 13.47 -6.64
N ASP A 43 15.86 14.41 -5.86
CA ASP A 43 15.47 15.83 -5.90
C ASP A 43 15.85 16.50 -7.23
N GLU A 44 16.93 16.04 -7.87
CA GLU A 44 17.37 16.53 -9.17
C GLU A 44 16.91 15.58 -10.29
N PRO A 45 15.93 15.97 -11.13
CA PRO A 45 15.59 15.19 -12.30
C PRO A 45 16.76 15.21 -13.29
N LYS A 46 17.26 14.04 -13.67
CA LYS A 46 18.19 13.92 -14.81
C LYS A 46 17.40 14.16 -16.12
N GLY A 47 17.49 15.37 -16.65
CA GLY A 47 16.87 15.77 -17.93
C GLY A 47 16.06 17.07 -17.84
N ARG A 48 15.85 17.75 -18.97
CA ARG A 48 14.98 18.95 -19.00
C ARG A 48 13.52 18.49 -18.88
N MET A 49 12.68 19.30 -18.22
CA MET A 49 11.22 19.06 -18.02
C MET A 49 10.41 18.79 -19.32
N LEU A 50 11.02 18.95 -20.50
CA LEU A 50 10.40 18.82 -21.83
C LEU A 50 10.97 17.68 -22.68
N ASP A 51 11.96 16.93 -22.18
CA ASP A 51 12.53 15.82 -22.94
C ASP A 51 11.52 14.66 -22.95
N LYS A 52 10.84 14.47 -24.09
CA LYS A 52 9.80 13.44 -24.30
C LYS A 52 10.31 12.00 -24.15
N GLU A 53 11.62 11.80 -24.06
CA GLU A 53 12.25 10.55 -23.68
C GLU A 53 12.51 10.52 -22.18
N ILE A 54 11.44 10.52 -21.38
CA ILE A 54 11.56 10.24 -19.95
C ILE A 54 11.91 8.76 -19.82
N SER A 55 13.22 8.47 -19.89
CA SER A 55 13.81 7.29 -19.27
C SER A 55 13.17 7.11 -17.90
N LYS A 56 12.69 5.91 -17.58
CA LYS A 56 11.99 5.59 -16.32
C LYS A 56 12.68 6.35 -15.17
N PRO A 57 11.95 7.18 -14.42
CA PRO A 57 12.55 7.99 -13.36
C PRO A 57 13.33 7.08 -12.42
N GLU A 58 14.61 7.40 -12.23
CA GLU A 58 15.48 6.71 -11.30
C GLU A 58 14.81 6.78 -9.93
N ARG A 59 14.45 5.63 -9.37
CA ARG A 59 13.72 5.54 -8.10
C ARG A 59 14.42 4.53 -7.19
N THR A 60 14.50 4.86 -5.91
CA THR A 60 15.12 3.99 -4.90
C THR A 60 14.06 3.47 -3.96
N GLN A 61 14.19 2.23 -3.49
CA GLN A 61 13.26 1.67 -2.51
C GLN A 61 13.40 2.38 -1.16
N ASN A 62 12.28 2.63 -0.47
CA ASN A 62 12.24 3.33 0.81
C ASN A 62 12.36 2.36 2.00
N PHE A 63 13.32 1.44 1.94
CA PHE A 63 13.62 0.49 3.00
C PHE A 63 15.02 0.73 3.54
N THR A 64 15.18 0.69 4.86
CA THR A 64 16.50 0.86 5.47
C THR A 64 17.38 -0.36 5.19
N PRO A 65 18.70 -0.20 5.00
CA PRO A 65 19.60 -1.33 4.77
C PRO A 65 19.55 -2.39 5.88
N LYS A 66 19.40 -1.95 7.14
CA LYS A 66 19.25 -2.84 8.31
C LYS A 66 18.02 -3.74 8.19
N PHE A 67 16.91 -3.20 7.69
CA PHE A 67 15.68 -3.96 7.49
C PHE A 67 15.81 -4.97 6.34
N LEU A 68 16.40 -4.56 5.22
CA LEU A 68 16.65 -5.46 4.08
C LEU A 68 17.54 -6.63 4.48
N GLN A 69 18.59 -6.36 5.26
CA GLN A 69 19.46 -7.40 5.80
C GLN A 69 18.68 -8.36 6.71
N ALA A 70 17.88 -7.85 7.64
CA ALA A 70 17.11 -8.69 8.55
C ALA A 70 16.07 -9.57 7.83
N ILE A 71 15.43 -9.06 6.78
CA ILE A 71 14.52 -9.86 5.94
C ILE A 71 15.29 -10.94 5.18
N LYS A 72 16.42 -10.59 4.58
CA LYS A 72 17.25 -11.54 3.84
C LYS A 72 17.75 -12.67 4.72
N GLU A 73 18.18 -12.37 5.94
CA GLU A 73 18.59 -13.36 6.94
C GLU A 73 17.42 -14.25 7.36
N ALA A 74 16.22 -13.69 7.54
CA ALA A 74 15.06 -14.44 7.99
C ALA A 74 14.41 -15.33 6.90
N LEU A 75 14.49 -14.89 5.63
CA LEU A 75 13.88 -15.60 4.50
C LEU A 75 14.87 -16.45 3.69
N GLY A 76 16.18 -16.24 3.87
CA GLY A 76 17.23 -16.85 3.05
C GLY A 76 17.33 -16.28 1.63
N THR A 77 16.47 -15.35 1.26
CA THR A 77 16.45 -14.66 -0.03
C THR A 77 15.97 -13.22 0.16
N GLU A 78 16.31 -12.36 -0.80
CA GLU A 78 15.90 -10.96 -0.80
C GLU A 78 14.61 -10.80 -1.62
N PRO A 79 13.45 -10.56 -0.99
CA PRO A 79 12.20 -10.34 -1.69
C PRO A 79 12.20 -8.99 -2.39
N THR A 80 11.33 -8.85 -3.40
CA THR A 80 11.15 -7.55 -4.07
C THR A 80 10.53 -6.52 -3.11
N PRO A 81 10.73 -5.21 -3.36
CA PRO A 81 10.09 -4.16 -2.56
C PRO A 81 8.56 -4.31 -2.54
N GLU A 82 7.96 -4.66 -3.67
CA GLU A 82 6.53 -4.92 -3.82
C GLU A 82 6.07 -6.13 -2.98
N GLU A 83 6.77 -7.25 -3.01
CA GLU A 83 6.42 -8.42 -2.19
C GLU A 83 6.47 -8.12 -0.70
N THR A 84 7.47 -7.34 -0.28
CA THR A 84 7.60 -6.88 1.10
C THR A 84 6.45 -5.95 1.49
N PHE A 85 6.09 -5.03 0.59
CA PHE A 85 4.94 -4.15 0.77
C PHE A 85 3.63 -4.94 0.90
N TYR A 86 3.40 -5.93 0.04
CA TYR A 86 2.19 -6.76 0.09
C TYR A 86 2.11 -7.56 1.37
N TYR A 87 3.22 -8.15 1.83
CA TYR A 87 3.27 -8.82 3.13
C TYR A 87 2.89 -7.88 4.28
N ILE A 88 3.47 -6.68 4.33
CA ILE A 88 3.12 -5.64 5.32
C ILE A 88 1.62 -5.35 5.25
N TYR A 89 1.08 -5.18 4.05
CA TYR A 89 -0.33 -4.88 3.85
C TYR A 89 -1.24 -5.99 4.37
N ALA A 90 -0.95 -7.25 4.05
CA ALA A 90 -1.70 -8.41 4.54
C ALA A 90 -1.69 -8.50 6.07
N VAL A 91 -0.52 -8.31 6.71
CA VAL A 91 -0.43 -8.32 8.17
C VAL A 91 -1.27 -7.21 8.79
N LEU A 92 -1.21 -6.00 8.23
CA LEU A 92 -2.01 -4.87 8.71
C LEU A 92 -3.51 -5.09 8.52
N TYR A 93 -3.95 -5.98 7.63
CA TYR A 93 -5.35 -6.36 7.43
C TYR A 93 -5.76 -7.63 8.20
N SER A 94 -4.83 -8.33 8.84
CA SER A 94 -5.12 -9.52 9.63
C SER A 94 -5.93 -9.17 10.90
N PRO A 95 -7.14 -9.72 11.10
CA PRO A 95 -7.93 -9.48 12.31
C PRO A 95 -7.20 -9.96 13.57
N THR A 96 -6.48 -11.09 13.48
CA THR A 96 -5.70 -11.65 14.58
C THR A 96 -4.56 -10.71 14.99
N TYR A 97 -3.86 -10.10 14.01
CA TYR A 97 -2.83 -9.10 14.31
C TYR A 97 -3.44 -7.86 14.96
N ARG A 98 -4.49 -7.28 14.37
CA ARG A 98 -5.15 -6.08 14.91
C ARG A 98 -5.66 -6.28 16.33
N LYS A 99 -6.25 -7.44 16.63
CA LYS A 99 -6.72 -7.78 17.98
C LYS A 99 -5.58 -7.98 18.97
N ARG A 100 -4.52 -8.69 18.57
CA ARG A 100 -3.37 -8.98 19.45
C ARG A 100 -2.59 -7.73 19.85
N TYR A 101 -2.48 -6.75 18.93
CA TYR A 101 -1.69 -5.54 19.13
C TYR A 101 -2.56 -4.28 19.29
N GLU A 102 -3.84 -4.43 19.62
CA GLU A 102 -4.81 -3.33 19.64
C GLU A 102 -4.33 -2.12 20.45
N ASP A 103 -3.84 -2.34 21.67
CA ASP A 103 -3.36 -1.28 22.55
C ASP A 103 -2.15 -0.53 21.95
N PHE A 104 -1.23 -1.26 21.31
CA PHE A 104 -0.06 -0.65 20.66
C PHE A 104 -0.45 0.14 19.42
N LEU A 105 -1.38 -0.38 18.61
CA LEU A 105 -1.88 0.27 17.39
C LEU A 105 -2.66 1.57 17.69
N LYS A 106 -3.21 1.72 18.89
CA LYS A 106 -3.87 2.95 19.33
C LYS A 106 -2.86 4.06 19.67
N ILE A 107 -1.64 3.70 20.09
CA ILE A 107 -0.69 4.65 20.68
C ILE A 107 0.32 5.14 19.64
N ASP A 108 0.83 4.26 18.78
CA ASP A 108 1.94 4.56 17.87
C ASP A 108 1.88 3.72 16.58
N PHE A 109 2.80 4.00 15.65
CA PHE A 109 2.87 3.31 14.37
C PHE A 109 2.87 1.78 14.51
N PRO A 110 2.21 1.06 13.57
CA PRO A 110 2.16 -0.39 13.61
C PRO A 110 3.54 -1.01 13.47
N ARG A 111 3.84 -2.00 14.32
CA ARG A 111 5.09 -2.76 14.29
C ARG A 111 4.85 -4.13 13.68
N VAL A 112 5.18 -4.26 12.40
CA VAL A 112 5.00 -5.51 11.66
C VAL A 112 6.13 -6.49 12.00
N PRO A 113 5.82 -7.75 12.39
CA PRO A 113 6.83 -8.76 12.66
C PRO A 113 7.59 -9.15 11.39
N ILE A 114 8.90 -9.37 11.53
CA ILE A 114 9.73 -9.92 10.45
C ILE A 114 9.27 -11.35 10.16
N PRO A 115 9.03 -11.70 8.88
CA PRO A 115 8.63 -13.05 8.51
C PRO A 115 9.75 -14.05 8.84
N LYS A 116 9.40 -15.20 9.42
CA LYS A 116 10.37 -16.25 9.79
C LYS A 116 10.37 -17.45 8.86
N ASP A 117 9.45 -17.47 7.92
CA ASP A 117 9.13 -18.61 7.07
C ASP A 117 8.80 -18.08 5.68
N TYR A 118 9.57 -18.52 4.69
CA TYR A 118 9.44 -18.07 3.32
C TYR A 118 8.10 -18.44 2.69
N VAL A 119 7.59 -19.63 2.96
CA VAL A 119 6.31 -20.11 2.41
C VAL A 119 5.16 -19.27 2.99
N LYS A 120 5.17 -19.03 4.31
CA LYS A 120 4.16 -18.17 4.94
C LYS A 120 4.27 -16.72 4.48
N PHE A 121 5.49 -16.21 4.32
CA PHE A 121 5.71 -14.88 3.75
C PHE A 121 5.10 -14.78 2.36
N LYS A 122 5.38 -15.75 1.48
CA LYS A 122 4.89 -15.76 0.11
C LYS A 122 3.37 -15.79 0.06
N ASN A 123 2.74 -16.70 0.79
CA ASN A 123 1.28 -16.80 0.86
C ASN A 123 0.63 -15.50 1.36
N LEU A 124 1.19 -14.88 2.40
CA LEU A 124 0.69 -13.58 2.91
C LEU A 124 0.95 -12.46 1.91
N SER A 125 2.10 -12.47 1.22
CA SER A 125 2.42 -11.51 0.18
C SER A 125 1.44 -11.61 -1.00
N GLU A 126 1.03 -12.81 -1.40
CA GLU A 126 0.04 -13.03 -2.46
C GLU A 126 -1.35 -12.52 -2.07
N LEU A 127 -1.82 -12.83 -0.86
CA LEU A 127 -3.07 -12.27 -0.32
C LEU A 127 -3.01 -10.74 -0.21
N GLY A 128 -1.86 -10.21 0.21
CA GLY A 128 -1.62 -8.77 0.28
C GLY A 128 -1.65 -8.10 -1.08
N LYS A 129 -1.12 -8.77 -2.12
CA LYS A 129 -1.16 -8.30 -3.50
C LYS A 129 -2.60 -8.22 -4.00
N GLU A 130 -3.38 -9.27 -3.78
CA GLU A 130 -4.80 -9.31 -4.15
C GLU A 130 -5.58 -8.16 -3.48
N LEU A 131 -5.39 -7.95 -2.17
CA LEU A 131 -6.00 -6.83 -1.45
C LEU A 131 -5.60 -5.47 -2.03
N VAL A 132 -4.32 -5.29 -2.39
CA VAL A 132 -3.85 -4.04 -3.01
C VAL A 132 -4.46 -3.84 -4.40
N GLU A 133 -4.53 -4.89 -5.21
CA GLU A 133 -5.15 -4.83 -6.54
C GLU A 133 -6.64 -4.49 -6.45
N LEU A 134 -7.35 -5.05 -5.47
CA LEU A 134 -8.76 -4.72 -5.20
C LEU A 134 -8.90 -3.24 -4.78
N HIS A 135 -8.10 -2.76 -3.84
CA HIS A 135 -8.17 -1.37 -3.38
C HIS A 135 -7.71 -0.34 -4.42
N LEU A 136 -6.88 -0.75 -5.38
CA LEU A 136 -6.50 0.07 -6.53
C LEU A 136 -7.46 -0.06 -7.73
N LEU A 137 -8.53 -0.85 -7.59
CA LEU A 137 -9.51 -1.17 -8.63
C LEU A 137 -8.86 -1.76 -9.91
N LYS A 138 -7.90 -2.67 -9.72
CA LYS A 138 -7.15 -3.33 -10.79
C LYS A 138 -7.35 -4.85 -10.84
N HIS A 139 -7.98 -5.43 -9.82
CA HIS A 139 -8.16 -6.87 -9.75
C HIS A 139 -9.11 -7.36 -10.86
N PRO A 140 -8.79 -8.45 -11.58
CA PRO A 140 -9.60 -8.94 -12.70
C PRO A 140 -11.06 -9.22 -12.34
N SER A 141 -11.33 -9.70 -11.12
CA SER A 141 -12.70 -10.01 -10.66
C SER A 141 -13.64 -8.81 -10.64
N LEU A 142 -13.12 -7.58 -10.65
CA LEU A 142 -13.94 -6.37 -10.75
C LEU A 142 -14.62 -6.22 -12.13
N SER A 143 -14.14 -6.95 -13.13
CA SER A 143 -14.75 -6.99 -14.47
C SER A 143 -15.92 -7.98 -14.53
N GLU A 144 -16.04 -8.87 -13.55
CA GLU A 144 -17.02 -9.98 -13.50
C GLU A 144 -18.23 -9.61 -12.63
N THR A 145 -18.81 -8.42 -12.85
CA THR A 145 -19.96 -7.96 -12.06
C THR A 145 -21.27 -8.13 -12.84
N GLU A 146 -22.24 -8.82 -12.24
CA GLU A 146 -23.62 -8.93 -12.76
C GLU A 146 -24.40 -7.61 -12.62
N ILE A 147 -23.85 -6.65 -11.88
CA ILE A 147 -24.44 -5.35 -11.57
C ILE A 147 -23.75 -4.31 -12.45
N GLY A 148 -24.42 -3.91 -13.52
CA GLY A 148 -23.96 -2.88 -14.45
C GLY A 148 -25.12 -2.09 -15.02
N PHE A 149 -24.82 -1.05 -15.80
CA PHE A 149 -25.86 -0.38 -16.57
C PHE A 149 -26.40 -1.34 -17.63
N PRO A 150 -27.73 -1.53 -17.75
CA PRO A 150 -28.31 -2.44 -18.74
C PRO A 150 -28.00 -2.00 -20.19
N VAL A 151 -27.75 -0.70 -20.39
CA VAL A 151 -27.27 -0.12 -21.64
C VAL A 151 -26.23 0.95 -21.32
N SER A 152 -25.04 0.85 -21.89
CA SER A 152 -24.05 1.93 -21.85
C SER A 152 -24.57 3.11 -22.66
N GLY A 153 -24.80 4.25 -21.99
CA GLY A 153 -25.12 5.51 -22.67
C GLY A 153 -23.92 6.06 -23.47
N SER A 154 -24.17 7.06 -24.31
CA SER A 154 -23.12 7.72 -25.09
C SER A 154 -22.13 8.52 -24.23
N ASN A 155 -22.47 8.80 -22.96
CA ASN A 155 -21.73 9.70 -22.06
C ASN A 155 -21.46 11.10 -22.67
N THR A 156 -22.20 11.47 -23.71
CA THR A 156 -22.09 12.76 -24.39
C THR A 156 -23.08 13.73 -23.75
N VAL A 157 -22.58 14.83 -23.19
CA VAL A 157 -23.44 15.92 -22.71
C VAL A 157 -23.67 16.87 -23.88
N GLU A 158 -24.90 16.91 -24.40
CA GLU A 158 -25.31 17.93 -25.35
C GLU A 158 -25.67 19.23 -24.60
N LYS A 159 -25.35 20.37 -25.20
CA LYS A 159 -25.56 21.69 -24.61
C LYS A 159 -27.06 22.00 -24.61
N VAL A 160 -27.60 22.38 -23.44
CA VAL A 160 -28.97 22.92 -23.29
C VAL A 160 -29.02 24.36 -23.77
#